data_AF-A0AB33IEF0-F1
#
_entry.id   AF-A0AB33IEF0-F1
#
_cell.length_a   1.000
_cell.length_b   1.000
_cell.length_c   1.000
_cell.angle_alpha   90.00
_cell.angle_beta   90.00
_cell.angle_gamma   90.00
#
_symmetry.space_group_name_H-M   'P 1'
#
loop_
_entity.id
_entity.type
_entity.pdbx_description
1 polymer ?
#
loop_
_entity_poly.entity_id
_entity_poly.type
_entity_poly.pdbx_seq_one_letter_code
_entity_poly.pdbx_strand_id
1 'polypeptide(L)' 'MAEQFDVVIVGGGQAALAASYFLRRTGLRYVILDNGTQAGGAWVHGWDSLHLPSPAFVGRVVS' A
#
# COMPACT_ATOMS: atom_id res chain seq x y z
N MET A 1 11.70 -25.06 -7.03
CA MET A 1 12.77 -24.35 -6.28
C MET A 1 12.10 -23.17 -5.58
N ALA A 2 12.39 -22.91 -4.31
CA ALA A 2 11.79 -21.79 -3.60
C ALA A 2 12.50 -20.48 -4.00
N GLU A 3 11.72 -19.44 -4.32
CA GLU A 3 12.27 -18.10 -4.52
C GLU A 3 12.60 -17.47 -3.16
N GLN A 4 13.77 -16.83 -3.06
CA GLN A 4 14.25 -16.24 -1.81
C GLN A 4 14.15 -14.72 -1.88
N PHE A 5 13.52 -14.11 -0.88
CA PHE A 5 13.39 -12.66 -0.73
C PHE A 5 13.97 -12.22 0.61
N ASP A 6 14.52 -11.01 0.66
CA ASP A 6 15.01 -10.40 1.90
C ASP A 6 13.83 -9.91 2.77
N VAL A 7 12.74 -9.48 2.12
CA VAL A 7 11.53 -8.99 2.79
C VAL A 7 10.28 -9.51 2.08
N VAL A 8 9.32 -10.01 2.86
CA VAL A 8 7.98 -10.37 2.38
C VAL A 8 6.96 -9.48 3.08
N ILE A 9 6.20 -8.70 2.32
CA ILE A 9 5.09 -7.90 2.82
C ILE A 9 3.79 -8.69 2.59
N VAL A 10 3.03 -8.91 3.65
CA VAL A 10 1.71 -9.54 3.59
C VAL A 10 0.62 -8.48 3.71
N GLY A 11 -0.25 -8.44 2.70
CA GLY A 11 -1.24 -7.38 2.46
C GLY A 11 -0.76 -6.36 1.44
N GLY A 12 -1.62 -5.96 0.51
CA GLY A 12 -1.36 -5.05 -0.63
C GLY A 12 -2.13 -3.73 -0.55
N GLY A 13 -2.52 -3.32 0.66
CA GLY A 13 -3.17 -2.03 0.91
C GLY A 13 -2.19 -0.85 0.99
N GLN A 14 -2.73 0.31 1.36
CA GLN A 14 -1.97 1.58 1.45
C GLN A 14 -0.69 1.51 2.31
N ALA A 15 -0.71 0.75 3.41
CA ALA A 15 0.46 0.59 4.28
C ALA A 15 1.59 -0.18 3.57
N ALA A 16 1.25 -1.24 2.83
CA ALA A 16 2.22 -2.01 2.07
C ALA A 16 2.79 -1.22 0.88
N LEU A 17 1.96 -0.45 0.20
CA LEU A 17 2.40 0.46 -0.85
C LEU A 17 3.34 1.55 -0.29
N ALA A 18 3.03 2.10 0.88
CA ALA A 18 3.91 3.07 1.55
C ALA A 18 5.25 2.44 1.97
N ALA A 19 5.25 1.23 2.55
CA ALA A 19 6.47 0.54 2.95
C ALA A 19 7.35 0.18 1.73
N SER A 20 6.74 -0.39 0.69
CA SER A 20 7.44 -0.77 -0.54
C SER A 20 8.03 0.41 -1.30
N TYR A 21 7.40 1.59 -1.21
CA TYR A 21 7.97 2.83 -1.75
C TYR A 21 9.34 3.20 -1.15
N PHE A 22 9.60 2.83 0.10
CA PHE A 22 10.93 2.98 0.70
C PHE A 22 11.84 1.80 0.37
N LEU A 23 11.34 0.57 0.42
CA LEU A 23 12.12 -0.63 0.08
C LEU A 23 12.67 -0.59 -1.35
N ARG A 24 11.94 -0.05 -2.33
CA ARG A 24 12.43 0.08 -3.72
C ARG A 24 13.68 0.94 -3.86
N ARG A 25 14.02 1.76 -2.85
CA ARG A 25 15.25 2.56 -2.82
C ARG A 25 16.41 1.84 -2.15
N THR A 26 16.16 0.65 -1.63
CA THR A 26 17.17 -0.24 -1.05
C THR A 26 17.62 -1.25 -2.10
N GLY A 27 18.73 -1.93 -1.85
CA GLY A 27 19.16 -3.08 -2.66
C GLY A 27 18.45 -4.40 -2.29
N LEU A 28 17.43 -4.36 -1.42
CA LEU A 28 16.74 -5.55 -0.92
C LEU A 28 15.75 -6.07 -1.96
N ARG A 29 15.73 -7.39 -2.16
CA ARG A 29 14.70 -8.07 -2.94
C ARG A 29 13.48 -8.28 -2.05
N TYR A 30 12.34 -7.77 -2.48
CA TYR A 30 11.10 -7.90 -1.73
C TYR A 30 9.91 -8.26 -2.62
N VAL A 31 8.90 -8.87 -2.01
CA VAL A 31 7.62 -9.20 -2.67
C VAL A 31 6.46 -8.75 -1.78
N ILE A 32 5.36 -8.33 -2.41
CA ILE A 32 4.10 -8.02 -1.75
C ILE A 32 3.10 -9.12 -2.13
N LEU A 33 2.51 -9.76 -1.14
CA LEU A 33 1.48 -10.78 -1.33
C LEU A 33 0.15 -10.26 -0.77
N ASP A 34 -0.87 -10.18 -1.62
CA ASP A 34 -2.21 -9.76 -1.23
C ASP A 34 -3.24 -10.80 -1.66
N ASN A 35 -4.30 -10.95 -0.87
CA ASN A 35 -5.40 -11.87 -1.18
C ASN A 35 -6.52 -11.20 -2.01
N GLY A 36 -6.43 -9.89 -2.28
CA GLY A 36 -7.35 -9.17 -3.12
C GLY A 36 -7.17 -9.52 -4.59
N THR A 37 -8.27 -9.53 -5.33
CA THR A 37 -8.27 -9.75 -6.79
C THR A 37 -7.81 -8.52 -7.57
N GLN A 38 -7.76 -7.35 -6.92
CA GLN A 38 -7.39 -6.07 -7.51
C GLN A 38 -6.69 -5.18 -6.48
N ALA A 39 -5.98 -4.16 -6.95
CA ALA A 39 -5.41 -3.13 -6.08
C ALA A 39 -6.50 -2.31 -5.37
N GLY A 40 -6.19 -1.82 -4.17
CA GLY A 40 -7.07 -0.97 -3.37
C GLY A 40 -7.17 -1.41 -1.90
N GLY A 41 -6.73 -2.62 -1.55
CA GLY A 41 -6.84 -3.13 -0.18
C GLY A 41 -8.28 -3.09 0.31
N ALA A 42 -8.52 -2.69 1.56
CA ALA A 42 -9.87 -2.64 2.14
C ALA A 42 -10.85 -1.71 1.40
N TRP A 43 -10.37 -0.74 0.61
CA TRP A 43 -11.23 0.22 -0.12
C TRP A 43 -12.14 -0.46 -1.15
N VAL A 44 -11.74 -1.60 -1.70
CA VAL A 44 -12.54 -2.35 -2.69
C VAL A 44 -13.78 -3.01 -2.08
N HIS A 45 -13.82 -3.08 -0.75
CA HIS A 45 -14.95 -3.59 0.04
C HIS A 45 -15.74 -2.47 0.72
N GLY A 46 -15.44 -1.21 0.39
CA GLY A 46 -16.24 -0.06 0.85
C GLY A 46 -17.64 -0.07 0.26
N TRP A 47 -18.58 0.59 0.94
CA TRP A 47 -19.93 0.81 0.41
C TRP A 47 -19.95 1.92 -0.65
N ASP A 48 -20.97 1.93 -1.51
CA ASP A 48 -21.02 2.80 -2.70
C ASP A 48 -20.91 4.30 -2.39
N SER A 49 -21.44 4.75 -1.25
CA SER A 49 -21.39 6.15 -0.81
C SER A 49 -20.18 6.49 0.07
N LEU A 50 -19.18 5.61 0.14
CA LEU A 50 -17.97 5.84 0.93
C LEU A 50 -17.14 6.96 0.30
N HIS A 51 -16.93 8.02 1.09
CA HIS A 51 -15.98 9.09 0.76
C HIS A 51 -15.05 9.32 1.94
N LEU A 52 -13.83 9.78 1.65
CA LEU A 52 -12.92 10.24 2.69
C LEU A 52 -13.52 11.46 3.40
N PRO A 53 -13.42 11.57 4.73
CA PRO A 53 -13.93 12.73 5.48
C PRO A 53 -13.06 13.99 5.29
N SER A 54 -11.94 13.89 4.56
CA SER A 54 -10.99 14.97 4.33
C SER A 54 -10.68 15.15 2.84
N PRO A 55 -10.23 16.35 2.42
CA PRO A 55 -9.71 16.56 1.07
C PRO A 55 -8.53 15.64 0.76
N ALA A 56 -8.28 15.38 -0.52
CA ALA A 56 -7.14 14.56 -0.98
C ALA A 56 -5.78 15.11 -0.54
N PHE A 57 -5.68 16.44 -0.36
CA PHE A 57 -4.51 17.10 0.16
C PHE A 57 -4.86 17.86 1.44
N VAL A 58 -4.30 17.42 2.57
CA VAL A 58 -4.39 18.11 3.85
C VAL A 58 -3.13 18.94 4.01
N GLY A 59 -3.02 20.03 3.25
CA GLY A 59 -1.83 20.87 3.26
C GLY A 59 -2.10 22.31 2.83
N ARG A 60 -2.10 23.22 3.80
CA ARG A 60 -1.51 24.55 3.62
C ARG A 60 -1.08 25.03 4.99
N VAL A 61 0.10 24.58 5.42
CA VAL A 61 0.83 25.33 6.45
C VAL A 61 1.45 26.51 5.71
N VAL A 62 0.69 27.60 5.61
CA VAL A 62 1.33 28.91 5.39
C VAL A 62 2.04 29.24 6.70
N SER A 63 3.37 29.37 6.63
CA SER A 63 4.14 30.06 7.67
C SER A 63 3.80 31.54 7.69
#